data_AF-A0A968JH16-F1
#
_entry.id   AF-A0A968JH16-F1
#
_cell.length_a   1.000
_cell.length_b   1.000
_cell.length_c   1.000
_cell.angle_alpha   90.00
_cell.angle_beta   90.00
_cell.angle_gamma   90.00
#
_symmetry.space_group_name_H-M   'P 1'
#
loop_
_entity.id
_entity.type
_entity.pdbx_description
1 polymer ?
#
loop_
_entity_poly.entity_id
_entity_poly.type
_entity_poly.pdbx_seq_one_letter_code
_entity_poly.pdbx_strand_id
1 'polypeptide(L)'
;MVVCKSGLSSAMSAQGELTLPASHFDAGTLDFCTSRNDLLFTFANPLQFPDSTQRTFRCEQDEVNIVPVTIWAMDAAKNVSFCETVINISPFRADACAVQGSTIAGMIFTEMEKRVQDVEVNLGGTNNDMRITNADGEFDFPSVELGYDYTLQPEKNNDPLNGISTFDILLISKHILGTASLDSPYKIIAADINNSKTITTFDIILLRRLLLNFDQTFSNNTSWRFVPESYEFPNPKNPWATEFPEALNINDLATDT
;
A
#
# COMPACT_ATOMS: atom_id res chain seq x y z
N MET A 1 -0.01 -24.99 42.49
CA MET A 1 1.23 -24.33 42.02
C MET A 1 1.35 -24.56 40.53
N VAL A 2 1.46 -23.50 39.72
CA VAL A 2 1.54 -23.61 38.26
C VAL A 2 3.00 -23.72 37.83
N VAL A 3 3.28 -24.66 36.93
CA VAL A 3 4.62 -24.94 36.44
C VAL A 3 4.60 -24.95 34.92
N CYS A 4 5.25 -23.96 34.30
CA CYS A 4 5.45 -23.90 32.85
C CYS A 4 6.74 -24.61 32.44
N LYS A 5 6.79 -25.12 31.21
CA LYS A 5 8.05 -25.45 30.53
C LYS A 5 8.92 -24.20 30.41
N SER A 6 10.25 -24.36 30.41
CA SER A 6 11.19 -23.24 30.20
C SER A 6 11.14 -22.66 28.78
N GLY A 7 10.61 -23.44 27.84
CA GLY A 7 10.29 -23.01 26.48
C GLY A 7 9.70 -24.16 25.68
N LEU A 8 9.02 -23.83 24.59
CA LEU A 8 8.53 -24.79 23.60
C LEU A 8 9.13 -24.45 22.24
N SER A 9 9.34 -25.44 21.37
CA SER A 9 9.74 -25.19 19.98
C SER A 9 8.84 -25.97 19.04
N SER A 10 8.35 -25.31 18.00
CA SER A 10 7.49 -25.93 17.00
C SER A 10 7.65 -25.26 15.64
N ALA A 11 7.39 -26.02 14.59
CA ALA A 11 7.26 -25.48 13.25
C ALA A 11 5.80 -25.15 12.92
N MET A 12 5.56 -24.15 12.08
CA MET A 12 4.25 -23.85 11.52
C MET A 12 3.86 -24.85 10.43
N SER A 13 2.59 -24.81 10.02
CA SER A 13 2.10 -25.50 8.83
C SER A 13 2.61 -24.84 7.53
N ALA A 14 2.39 -25.50 6.39
CA ALA A 14 2.68 -24.92 5.08
C ALA A 14 1.86 -23.65 4.77
N GLN A 15 0.73 -23.46 5.47
CA GLN A 15 -0.15 -22.31 5.38
C GLN A 15 0.24 -21.16 6.33
N GLY A 16 1.37 -21.27 7.05
CA GLY A 16 1.82 -20.20 7.94
C GLY A 16 1.02 -20.08 9.24
N GLU A 17 0.43 -21.19 9.70
CA GLU A 17 -0.34 -21.25 10.95
C GLU A 17 0.20 -22.31 11.91
N LEU A 18 0.11 -22.04 13.21
CA LEU A 18 0.40 -23.01 14.28
C LEU A 18 -0.64 -22.86 15.39
N THR A 19 -1.51 -23.85 15.59
CA THR A 19 -2.44 -23.86 16.73
C THR A 19 -1.92 -24.77 17.84
N LEU A 20 -1.83 -24.23 19.05
CA LEU A 20 -1.42 -24.99 20.23
C LEU A 20 -2.38 -24.77 21.40
N PRO A 21 -2.74 -25.84 22.14
CA PRO A 21 -3.46 -25.71 23.39
C PRO A 21 -2.53 -25.20 24.50
N ALA A 22 -3.07 -24.43 25.44
CA ALA A 22 -2.32 -23.89 26.58
C ALA A 22 -1.71 -25.00 27.46
N SER A 23 -2.36 -26.16 27.53
CA SER A 23 -1.86 -27.34 28.26
C SER A 23 -0.52 -27.88 27.73
N HIS A 24 -0.13 -27.57 26.47
CA HIS A 24 1.18 -27.98 25.95
C HIS A 24 2.35 -27.29 26.65
N PHE A 25 2.10 -26.18 27.34
CA PHE A 25 3.11 -25.43 28.09
C PHE A 25 3.24 -25.89 29.55
N ASP A 26 2.36 -26.78 30.02
CA ASP A 26 2.43 -27.33 31.38
C ASP A 26 3.65 -28.27 31.53
N ALA A 27 4.37 -28.12 32.64
CA ALA A 27 5.52 -28.94 33.02
C ALA A 27 5.28 -29.76 34.31
N GLY A 28 4.02 -29.88 34.76
CA GLY A 28 3.68 -30.64 35.95
C GLY A 28 2.98 -29.82 37.01
N THR A 29 2.05 -28.96 36.61
CA THR A 29 1.17 -28.24 37.53
C THR A 29 0.41 -29.24 38.40
N LEU A 30 0.44 -28.99 39.71
CA LEU A 30 -0.25 -29.79 40.70
C LEU A 30 -1.16 -28.89 41.54
N ASP A 31 -2.33 -29.44 41.83
CA ASP A 31 -3.26 -28.95 42.85
C ASP A 31 -3.58 -30.09 43.82
N PHE A 32 -3.77 -29.76 45.10
CA PHE A 32 -4.00 -30.77 46.13
C PHE A 32 -5.44 -31.30 46.12
N CYS A 33 -6.37 -30.53 45.55
CA CYS A 33 -7.81 -30.82 45.59
C CYS A 33 -8.36 -31.23 44.23
N THR A 34 -7.73 -30.79 43.14
CA THR A 34 -8.15 -31.01 41.75
C THR A 34 -7.14 -31.92 41.05
N SER A 35 -7.63 -32.99 40.42
CA SER A 35 -6.77 -33.84 39.59
C SER A 35 -6.17 -33.04 38.45
N ARG A 36 -4.95 -33.38 38.03
CA ARG A 36 -4.25 -32.69 36.94
C ARG A 36 -5.06 -32.66 35.64
N ASN A 37 -5.82 -33.73 35.37
CA ASN A 37 -6.64 -33.82 34.16
C ASN A 37 -7.88 -32.88 34.20
N ASP A 38 -8.23 -32.39 35.39
CA ASP A 38 -9.39 -31.52 35.61
C ASP A 38 -8.99 -30.04 35.73
N LEU A 39 -7.69 -29.72 35.60
CA LEU A 39 -7.20 -28.35 35.57
C LEU A 39 -7.46 -27.71 34.20
N LEU A 40 -8.00 -26.48 34.22
CA LEU A 40 -8.21 -25.69 33.01
C LEU A 40 -6.97 -24.84 32.74
N PHE A 41 -6.38 -24.98 31.56
CA PHE A 41 -5.26 -24.15 31.10
C PHE A 41 -5.71 -23.19 30.00
N THR A 42 -5.30 -21.93 30.10
CA THR A 42 -5.71 -20.86 29.17
C THR A 42 -4.58 -19.86 28.88
N PHE A 43 -4.67 -19.17 27.74
CA PHE A 43 -3.76 -18.07 27.34
C PHE A 43 -4.16 -16.70 27.91
N ALA A 44 -5.37 -16.58 28.46
CA ALA A 44 -5.84 -15.39 29.17
C ALA A 44 -6.46 -15.79 30.51
N ASN A 45 -6.73 -14.80 31.37
CA ASN A 45 -7.29 -15.06 32.70
C ASN A 45 -8.63 -15.84 32.58
N PRO A 46 -8.70 -17.08 33.11
CA PRO A 46 -9.83 -17.97 32.89
C PRO A 46 -11.11 -17.53 33.61
N LEU A 47 -11.04 -16.60 34.58
CA LEU A 47 -12.23 -16.00 35.19
C LEU A 47 -12.96 -15.06 34.23
N GLN A 48 -12.25 -14.50 33.25
CA GLN A 48 -12.81 -13.60 32.23
C GLN A 48 -12.94 -14.29 30.87
N PHE A 49 -11.97 -15.14 30.51
CA PHE A 49 -11.85 -15.78 29.20
C PHE A 49 -11.64 -17.30 29.34
N PRO A 50 -12.63 -18.05 29.87
CA PRO A 50 -12.48 -19.49 30.13
C PRO A 50 -12.23 -20.32 28.84
N ASP A 51 -12.66 -19.81 27.69
CA ASP A 51 -12.57 -20.52 26.41
C ASP A 51 -11.21 -20.33 25.71
N SER A 52 -10.29 -19.53 26.28
CA SER A 52 -8.96 -19.24 25.69
C SER A 52 -7.96 -20.40 25.86
N THR A 53 -8.42 -21.64 25.67
CA THR A 53 -7.68 -22.89 25.88
C THR A 53 -6.67 -23.20 24.78
N GLN A 54 -6.75 -22.51 23.65
CA GLN A 54 -5.83 -22.63 22.53
C GLN A 54 -5.54 -21.26 21.91
N ARG A 55 -4.36 -21.11 21.29
CA ARG A 55 -3.96 -19.94 20.51
C ARG A 55 -3.46 -20.40 19.15
N THR A 56 -3.85 -19.69 18.10
CA THR A 56 -3.30 -19.86 16.76
C THR A 56 -2.29 -18.76 16.51
N PHE A 57 -1.04 -19.15 16.27
CA PHE A 57 0.04 -18.27 15.86
C PHE A 57 0.06 -18.17 14.34
N ARG A 58 0.21 -16.96 13.82
CA ARG A 58 0.12 -16.64 12.38
C ARG A 58 1.30 -15.76 11.97
N CYS A 59 1.83 -15.95 10.77
CA CYS A 59 2.94 -15.13 10.25
C CYS A 59 2.60 -13.62 10.22
N GLU A 60 1.33 -13.27 10.03
CA GLU A 60 0.83 -11.90 9.86
C GLU A 60 0.68 -11.11 11.18
N GLN A 61 0.66 -11.80 12.32
CA GLN A 61 0.26 -11.20 13.62
C GLN A 61 1.26 -11.43 14.74
N ASP A 62 2.10 -12.48 14.65
CA ASP A 62 3.07 -12.81 15.68
C ASP A 62 4.50 -12.72 15.13
N GLU A 63 5.42 -12.16 15.93
CA GLU A 63 6.85 -12.16 15.62
C GLU A 63 7.34 -13.62 15.55
N VAL A 64 7.61 -14.12 14.33
CA VAL A 64 8.32 -15.38 14.12
C VAL A 64 9.64 -15.32 14.92
N ASN A 65 10.14 -16.48 15.39
CA ASN A 65 11.19 -16.65 16.40
C ASN A 65 10.63 -16.79 17.82
N ILE A 66 10.88 -15.87 18.75
CA ILE A 66 10.64 -16.09 20.19
C ILE A 66 9.42 -15.28 20.64
N VAL A 67 8.28 -15.95 20.83
CA VAL A 67 7.04 -15.30 21.30
C VAL A 67 6.85 -15.57 22.80
N PRO A 68 6.81 -14.54 23.66
CA PRO A 68 6.45 -14.70 25.06
C PRO A 68 4.95 -15.01 25.20
N VAL A 69 4.61 -15.95 26.09
CA VAL A 69 3.24 -16.33 26.40
C VAL A 69 3.04 -16.46 27.90
N THR A 70 1.86 -16.05 28.37
CA THR A 70 1.41 -16.26 29.75
C THR A 70 0.38 -17.37 29.77
N ILE A 71 0.61 -18.38 30.61
CA ILE A 71 -0.27 -19.53 30.75
C ILE A 71 -0.91 -19.48 32.13
N TRP A 72 -2.24 -19.48 32.14
CA TRP A 72 -3.04 -19.54 33.34
C TRP A 72 -3.48 -20.97 33.60
N ALA A 73 -3.57 -21.35 34.87
CA ALA A 73 -4.25 -22.56 35.30
C ALA A 73 -5.33 -22.21 36.33
N MET A 74 -6.47 -22.88 36.23
CA MET A 74 -7.59 -22.76 37.15
C MET A 74 -8.04 -24.13 37.64
N ASP A 75 -8.30 -24.23 38.95
CA ASP A 75 -8.81 -25.44 39.59
C ASP A 75 -10.34 -25.48 39.67
N ALA A 76 -10.90 -26.58 40.17
CA ALA A 76 -12.36 -26.75 40.31
C ALA A 76 -13.00 -25.76 41.31
N ALA A 77 -12.22 -25.22 42.24
CA ALA A 77 -12.63 -24.21 43.21
C ALA A 77 -12.47 -22.76 42.69
N LYS A 78 -12.07 -22.58 41.43
CA LYS A 78 -11.79 -21.30 40.77
C LYS A 78 -10.59 -20.54 41.33
N ASN A 79 -9.67 -21.22 42.00
CA ASN A 79 -8.37 -20.64 42.31
C ASN A 79 -7.56 -20.54 41.02
N VAL A 80 -6.95 -19.38 40.80
CA VAL A 80 -6.18 -19.09 39.58
C VAL A 80 -4.74 -18.75 39.92
N SER A 81 -3.84 -19.18 39.06
CA SER A 81 -2.42 -18.81 39.09
C SER A 81 -1.87 -18.90 37.67
N PHE A 82 -0.72 -18.28 37.40
CA PHE A 82 -0.14 -18.20 36.06
C PHE A 82 1.36 -18.39 36.10
N CYS A 83 1.93 -18.69 34.94
CA CYS A 83 3.36 -18.68 34.67
C CYS A 83 3.65 -18.10 33.28
N GLU A 84 4.85 -17.58 33.11
CA GLU A 84 5.32 -17.03 31.85
C GLU A 84 6.34 -17.98 31.23
N THR A 85 6.33 -18.08 29.91
CA THR A 85 7.27 -18.90 29.13
C THR A 85 7.37 -18.34 27.72
N VAL A 86 8.15 -19.01 26.87
CA VAL A 86 8.34 -18.63 25.47
C VAL A 86 8.05 -19.82 24.56
N ILE A 87 7.57 -19.52 23.36
CA ILE A 87 7.59 -20.46 22.25
C ILE A 87 8.54 -19.96 21.16
N ASN A 88 9.45 -20.83 20.72
CA ASN A 88 10.24 -20.62 19.53
C ASN A 88 9.51 -21.20 18.32
N ILE A 89 9.00 -20.35 17.44
CA ILE A 89 8.25 -20.72 16.25
C ILE A 89 9.16 -20.60 15.04
N SER A 90 9.36 -21.73 14.34
CA SER A 90 10.09 -21.77 13.07
C SER A 90 9.11 -21.92 11.90
N PRO A 91 9.36 -21.25 10.76
CA PRO A 91 8.51 -21.43 9.58
C PRO A 91 8.69 -22.84 8.99
N PHE A 92 7.67 -23.38 8.32
CA PHE A 92 7.72 -24.71 7.69
C PHE A 92 8.80 -24.82 6.59
N ARG A 93 9.04 -23.70 5.90
CA ARG A 93 10.08 -23.47 4.88
C ARG A 93 10.55 -22.01 5.02
N ALA A 94 11.73 -21.68 4.53
CA ALA A 94 12.33 -20.35 4.72
C ALA A 94 11.44 -19.18 4.24
N ASP A 95 10.58 -19.43 3.26
CA ASP A 95 9.63 -18.51 2.62
C ASP A 95 8.19 -18.64 3.14
N ALA A 96 7.91 -19.51 4.14
CA ALA A 96 6.53 -19.72 4.61
C ALA A 96 5.92 -18.49 5.30
N CYS A 97 6.78 -17.64 5.87
CA CYS A 97 6.40 -16.34 6.44
C CYS A 97 7.02 -15.18 5.64
N ALA A 98 7.43 -15.41 4.39
CA ALA A 98 7.57 -14.29 3.47
C ALA A 98 6.16 -13.71 3.28
N VAL A 99 6.02 -12.39 3.39
CA VAL A 99 4.73 -11.71 3.16
C VAL A 99 4.14 -12.26 1.88
N GLN A 100 2.98 -12.91 1.95
CA GLN A 100 2.19 -13.21 0.76
C GLN A 100 1.59 -11.88 0.29
N GLY A 101 2.45 -11.01 -0.21
CA GLY A 101 2.04 -9.77 -0.81
C GLY A 101 1.82 -9.97 -2.30
N SER A 102 0.84 -9.26 -2.82
CA SER A 102 0.65 -9.09 -4.24
C SER A 102 1.72 -8.13 -4.78
N THR A 103 1.96 -8.19 -6.08
CA THR A 103 2.68 -7.13 -6.78
C THR A 103 1.68 -6.15 -7.36
N ILE A 104 1.81 -4.87 -6.99
CA ILE A 104 1.18 -3.78 -7.72
C ILE A 104 2.18 -3.29 -8.77
N ALA A 105 1.88 -3.47 -10.05
CA ALA A 105 2.74 -3.04 -11.14
C ALA A 105 1.98 -2.15 -12.13
N GLY A 106 2.72 -1.34 -12.86
CA GLY A 106 2.11 -0.47 -13.85
C GLY A 106 3.11 0.16 -14.78
N MET A 107 2.58 0.94 -15.70
CA MET A 107 3.36 1.66 -16.70
C MET A 107 2.80 3.06 -16.89
N ILE A 108 3.68 4.02 -17.11
CA ILE A 108 3.34 5.42 -17.36
C ILE A 108 3.75 5.79 -18.78
N PHE A 109 2.79 6.30 -19.54
CA PHE A 109 2.97 6.72 -20.92
C PHE A 109 2.11 7.93 -21.26
N THR A 110 2.51 8.68 -22.28
CA THR A 110 1.74 9.81 -22.83
C THR A 110 0.54 9.33 -23.66
N GLU A 111 -0.39 10.22 -24.01
CA GLU A 111 -1.48 9.93 -24.97
C GLU A 111 -0.99 9.30 -26.30
N MET A 112 0.24 9.60 -26.72
CA MET A 112 0.88 9.04 -27.93
C MET A 112 1.65 7.73 -27.66
N GLU A 113 1.34 7.03 -26.57
CA GLU A 113 1.95 5.77 -26.10
C GLU A 113 3.46 5.84 -25.79
N LYS A 114 4.08 7.01 -25.88
CA LYS A 114 5.48 7.20 -25.50
C LYS A 114 5.67 6.94 -24.00
N ARG A 115 6.58 6.01 -23.66
CA ARG A 115 6.95 5.68 -22.28
C ARG A 115 7.64 6.85 -21.58
N VAL A 116 7.33 7.03 -20.29
CA VAL A 116 7.85 8.12 -19.47
C VAL A 116 8.64 7.56 -18.30
N GLN A 117 9.96 7.66 -18.39
CA GLN A 117 10.90 7.32 -17.31
C GLN A 117 11.01 8.44 -16.28
N ASP A 118 11.65 8.16 -15.15
CA ASP A 118 11.95 9.11 -14.07
C ASP A 118 10.68 9.79 -13.51
N VAL A 119 9.56 9.06 -13.42
CA VAL A 119 8.34 9.49 -12.71
C VAL A 119 8.39 8.89 -11.31
N GLU A 120 8.26 9.71 -10.29
CA GLU A 120 8.11 9.23 -8.91
C GLU A 120 6.68 8.72 -8.73
N VAL A 121 6.51 7.45 -8.40
CA VAL A 121 5.22 6.83 -8.10
C VAL A 121 5.20 6.55 -6.61
N ASN A 122 4.29 7.21 -5.90
CA ASN A 122 4.10 7.01 -4.47
C ASN A 122 2.97 6.00 -4.24
N LEU A 123 3.25 4.93 -3.49
CA LEU A 123 2.26 4.02 -2.95
C LEU A 123 1.91 4.49 -1.54
N GLY A 124 0.65 4.87 -1.33
CA GLY A 124 0.08 5.16 -0.01
C GLY A 124 -0.90 4.08 0.42
N GLY A 125 -1.04 3.87 1.73
CA GLY A 125 -1.95 2.88 2.32
C GLY A 125 -1.34 2.19 3.53
N THR A 126 -1.61 0.90 3.70
CA THR A 126 -0.96 0.05 4.73
C THR A 126 0.54 -0.06 4.47
N ASN A 127 0.91 -0.44 3.25
CA ASN A 127 2.29 -0.30 2.77
C ASN A 127 2.48 1.12 2.20
N ASN A 128 3.61 1.74 2.54
CA ASN A 128 4.01 3.03 2.01
C ASN A 128 5.39 2.90 1.39
N ASP A 129 5.53 3.28 0.12
CA ASP A 129 6.78 3.16 -0.62
C ASP A 129 6.79 4.15 -1.79
N MET A 130 7.97 4.37 -2.38
CA MET A 130 8.14 5.19 -3.57
C MET A 130 9.03 4.44 -4.58
N ARG A 131 8.61 4.46 -5.84
CA ARG A 131 9.36 3.90 -6.96
C ARG A 131 9.53 4.95 -8.05
N ILE A 132 10.58 4.78 -8.85
CA ILE A 132 10.83 5.62 -10.01
C ILE A 132 10.67 4.77 -11.26
N THR A 133 9.92 5.25 -12.24
CA THR A 133 9.73 4.51 -13.49
C THR A 133 11.05 4.30 -14.26
N ASN A 134 11.23 3.10 -14.80
CA ASN A 134 12.40 2.76 -15.62
C ASN A 134 12.32 3.37 -17.04
N ALA A 135 13.30 3.06 -17.89
CA ALA A 135 13.37 3.55 -19.28
C ALA A 135 12.14 3.19 -20.13
N ASP A 136 11.47 2.08 -19.80
CA ASP A 136 10.25 1.59 -20.45
C ASP A 136 8.97 2.12 -19.77
N GLY A 137 9.12 3.04 -18.81
CA GLY A 137 8.01 3.67 -18.08
C GLY A 137 7.36 2.76 -17.04
N GLU A 138 7.96 1.63 -16.71
CA GLU A 138 7.40 0.62 -15.80
C GLU A 138 7.80 0.89 -14.35
N PHE A 139 6.92 0.50 -13.43
CA PHE A 139 7.18 0.47 -11.98
C PHE A 139 6.50 -0.76 -11.36
N ASP A 140 7.04 -1.23 -10.24
CA ASP A 140 6.43 -2.29 -9.44
C ASP A 140 6.67 -2.10 -7.94
N PHE A 141 5.66 -2.45 -7.15
CA PHE A 141 5.70 -2.58 -5.71
C PHE A 141 5.49 -4.06 -5.38
N PRO A 142 6.57 -4.81 -5.12
CA PRO A 142 6.44 -6.20 -4.73
C PRO A 142 6.02 -6.31 -3.27
N SER A 143 5.42 -7.43 -2.91
CA SER A 143 5.10 -7.79 -1.52
C SER A 143 4.13 -6.81 -0.82
N VAL A 144 3.14 -6.28 -1.54
CA VAL A 144 2.08 -5.42 -1.02
C VAL A 144 0.99 -6.25 -0.34
N GLU A 145 0.60 -5.91 0.88
CA GLU A 145 -0.35 -6.69 1.68
C GLU A 145 -1.74 -6.77 1.02
N LEU A 146 -2.32 -7.96 1.04
CA LEU A 146 -3.65 -8.20 0.49
C LEU A 146 -4.76 -7.71 1.44
N GLY A 147 -5.93 -7.38 0.88
CA GLY A 147 -7.13 -7.00 1.61
C GLY A 147 -7.17 -5.56 2.11
N TYR A 148 -6.21 -4.73 1.69
CA TYR A 148 -6.14 -3.31 2.03
C TYR A 148 -6.32 -2.40 0.81
N ASP A 149 -6.63 -1.14 1.10
CA ASP A 149 -6.74 -0.08 0.12
C ASP A 149 -5.40 0.62 -0.09
N TYR A 150 -5.10 0.92 -1.35
CA TYR A 150 -3.89 1.59 -1.77
C TYR A 150 -4.19 2.75 -2.72
N THR A 151 -3.35 3.78 -2.66
CA THR A 151 -3.37 4.90 -3.59
C THR A 151 -2.02 5.00 -4.29
N LEU A 152 -2.03 4.98 -5.61
CA LEU A 152 -0.88 5.28 -6.46
C LEU A 152 -0.94 6.73 -6.91
N GLN A 153 0.05 7.53 -6.52
CA GLN A 153 0.18 8.94 -6.88
C GLN A 153 1.49 9.15 -7.66
N PRO A 154 1.43 9.24 -9.00
CA PRO A 154 2.58 9.65 -9.79
C PRO A 154 2.84 11.16 -9.66
N GLU A 155 4.11 11.54 -9.66
CA GLU A 155 4.60 12.91 -9.63
C GLU A 155 5.85 13.04 -10.52
N LYS A 156 5.90 14.12 -11.30
CA LYS A 156 7.09 14.49 -12.08
C LYS A 156 7.05 15.99 -12.31
N ASN A 157 8.05 16.70 -11.79
CA ASN A 157 8.14 18.15 -11.93
C ASN A 157 9.52 18.63 -12.41
N ASN A 158 10.23 17.80 -13.17
CA ASN A 158 11.52 18.13 -13.76
C ASN A 158 11.41 18.41 -15.27
N ASP A 159 12.40 19.11 -15.80
CA ASP A 159 12.53 19.47 -17.22
C ASP A 159 11.22 20.02 -17.84
N PRO A 160 10.75 21.22 -17.42
CA PRO A 160 9.50 21.78 -17.93
C PRO A 160 9.47 22.04 -19.43
N LEU A 161 10.63 22.00 -20.12
CA LEU A 161 10.73 22.15 -21.56
C LEU A 161 10.62 20.82 -22.33
N ASN A 162 10.48 19.69 -21.62
CA ASN A 162 10.40 18.38 -22.25
C ASN A 162 9.21 18.30 -23.22
N GLY A 163 9.51 18.15 -24.51
CA GLY A 163 8.48 18.07 -25.56
C GLY A 163 7.82 19.40 -25.93
N ILE A 164 8.27 20.54 -25.38
CA ILE A 164 7.71 21.87 -25.67
C ILE A 164 8.45 22.54 -26.83
N SER A 165 7.70 23.15 -27.73
CA SER A 165 8.21 23.87 -28.89
C SER A 165 7.39 25.13 -29.20
N THR A 166 7.86 25.94 -30.16
CA THR A 166 7.08 27.06 -30.68
C THR A 166 5.84 26.63 -31.46
N PHE A 167 5.74 25.35 -31.85
CA PHE A 167 4.55 24.79 -32.49
C PHE A 167 3.38 24.72 -31.51
N ASP A 168 3.62 24.44 -30.22
CA ASP A 168 2.59 24.40 -29.18
C ASP A 168 1.92 25.77 -29.00
N ILE A 169 2.71 26.84 -29.05
CA ILE A 169 2.18 28.22 -29.05
C ILE A 169 1.23 28.45 -30.24
N LEU A 170 1.57 27.93 -31.42
CA LEU A 170 0.72 28.07 -32.61
C LEU A 170 -0.60 27.30 -32.42
N LEU A 171 -0.55 26.08 -31.87
CA LEU A 171 -1.74 25.27 -31.60
C LEU A 171 -2.66 25.94 -30.57
N ILE A 172 -2.11 26.42 -29.45
CA ILE A 172 -2.87 27.16 -28.42
C ILE A 172 -3.49 28.43 -29.03
N SER A 173 -2.75 29.17 -29.86
CA SER A 173 -3.28 30.36 -30.54
C SER A 173 -4.47 30.04 -31.45
N LYS A 174 -4.36 28.97 -32.25
CA LYS A 174 -5.45 28.54 -33.14
C LYS A 174 -6.69 28.11 -32.36
N HIS A 175 -6.49 27.47 -31.21
CA HIS A 175 -7.55 27.05 -30.31
C HIS A 175 -8.31 28.25 -29.74
N ILE A 176 -7.60 29.24 -29.20
CA ILE A 176 -8.20 30.47 -28.66
C ILE A 176 -8.98 31.23 -29.74
N LEU A 177 -8.47 31.26 -30.97
CA LEU A 177 -9.13 31.92 -32.10
C LEU A 177 -10.27 31.10 -32.72
N GLY A 178 -10.50 29.86 -32.27
CA GLY A 178 -11.52 28.96 -32.83
C GLY A 178 -11.23 28.50 -34.26
N THR A 179 -10.00 28.65 -34.74
CA THR A 179 -9.60 28.28 -36.12
C THR A 179 -9.16 26.83 -36.24
N ALA A 180 -8.66 26.24 -35.14
CA ALA A 180 -8.45 24.80 -35.00
C ALA A 180 -8.50 24.44 -33.51
N SER A 181 -9.31 23.46 -33.13
CA SER A 181 -9.42 23.04 -31.73
C SER A 181 -8.30 22.06 -31.35
N LEU A 182 -7.91 22.08 -30.07
CA LEU A 182 -7.21 20.96 -29.46
C LEU A 182 -8.20 19.80 -29.36
N ASP A 183 -7.79 18.64 -29.85
CA ASP A 183 -8.65 17.50 -30.18
C ASP A 183 -8.62 16.39 -29.12
N SER A 184 -7.93 16.60 -28.00
CA SER A 184 -7.94 15.69 -26.85
C SER A 184 -8.00 16.43 -25.51
N PRO A 185 -8.59 15.82 -24.46
CA PRO A 185 -8.59 16.39 -23.12
C PRO A 185 -7.18 16.59 -22.57
N TYR A 186 -6.25 15.68 -22.89
CA TYR A 186 -4.84 15.79 -22.50
C TYR A 186 -4.18 17.05 -23.08
N LYS A 187 -4.40 17.34 -24.36
CA LYS A 187 -3.89 18.57 -25.01
C LYS A 187 -4.51 19.82 -24.40
N ILE A 188 -5.79 19.78 -24.04
CA ILE A 188 -6.50 20.90 -23.40
C ILE A 188 -5.94 21.16 -22.00
N ILE A 189 -5.69 20.12 -21.19
CA ILE A 189 -5.07 20.24 -19.87
C ILE A 189 -3.63 20.78 -20.00
N ALA A 190 -2.84 20.25 -20.93
CA ALA A 190 -1.46 20.69 -21.15
C ALA A 190 -1.36 22.15 -21.65
N ALA A 191 -2.40 22.67 -22.31
CA ALA A 191 -2.45 24.05 -22.78
C ALA A 191 -2.74 25.09 -21.69
N ASP A 192 -3.23 24.67 -20.51
CA ASP A 192 -3.49 25.51 -19.34
C ASP A 192 -2.23 25.58 -18.45
N ILE A 193 -1.32 26.49 -18.81
CA ILE A 193 0.02 26.56 -18.23
C ILE A 193 -0.01 27.03 -16.77
N ASN A 194 -0.95 27.90 -16.43
CA ASN A 194 -1.09 28.44 -15.07
C ASN A 194 -2.10 27.68 -14.20
N ASN A 195 -2.63 26.54 -14.65
CA ASN A 195 -3.62 25.73 -13.95
C ASN A 195 -4.89 26.53 -13.56
N SER A 196 -5.32 27.44 -14.43
CA SER A 196 -6.50 28.28 -14.24
C SER A 196 -7.81 27.60 -14.64
N LYS A 197 -7.73 26.42 -15.26
CA LYS A 197 -8.83 25.68 -15.91
C LYS A 197 -9.43 26.42 -17.10
N THR A 198 -8.65 27.32 -17.70
CA THR A 198 -9.02 28.08 -18.90
C THR A 198 -7.80 28.25 -19.81
N ILE A 199 -8.01 28.21 -21.13
CA ILE A 199 -6.93 28.44 -22.10
C ILE A 199 -7.04 29.85 -22.65
N THR A 200 -6.03 30.68 -22.38
CA THR A 200 -6.03 32.09 -22.72
C THR A 200 -4.71 32.53 -23.34
N THR A 201 -4.63 33.78 -23.80
CA THR A 201 -3.37 34.36 -24.27
C THR A 201 -2.33 34.48 -23.16
N PHE A 202 -2.73 34.41 -21.88
CA PHE A 202 -1.79 34.43 -20.76
C PHE A 202 -0.93 33.15 -20.73
N ASP A 203 -1.52 31.99 -21.03
CA ASP A 203 -0.80 30.72 -21.15
C ASP A 203 0.28 30.76 -22.22
N ILE A 204 -0.01 31.41 -23.35
CA ILE A 204 0.98 31.65 -24.42
C ILE A 204 2.14 32.51 -23.92
N ILE A 205 1.87 33.54 -23.11
CA ILE A 205 2.92 34.42 -22.58
C ILE A 205 3.81 33.63 -21.62
N LEU A 206 3.23 32.82 -20.73
CA LEU A 206 3.98 31.98 -19.80
C LEU A 206 4.85 30.96 -20.54
N LEU A 207 4.29 30.28 -21.53
CA LEU A 207 5.02 29.31 -22.35
C LEU A 207 6.18 29.96 -23.12
N ARG A 208 5.98 31.17 -23.66
CA ARG A 208 7.05 31.94 -24.31
C ARG A 208 8.15 32.33 -23.34
N ARG A 209 7.80 32.75 -22.12
CA ARG A 209 8.79 33.11 -21.09
C ARG A 209 9.64 31.90 -20.70
N LEU A 210 9.02 30.73 -20.57
CA LEU A 210 9.73 29.46 -20.33
C LEU A 210 10.67 29.11 -21.50
N LEU A 211 10.19 29.15 -22.74
CA LEU A 211 11.01 28.87 -23.94
C LEU A 211 12.20 29.82 -24.11
N LEU A 212 12.04 31.08 -23.69
CA LEU A 212 13.09 32.09 -23.72
C LEU A 212 13.95 32.11 -22.45
N ASN A 213 13.76 31.13 -21.55
CA ASN A 213 14.48 30.96 -20.29
C ASN A 213 14.36 32.18 -19.34
N PHE A 214 13.28 32.96 -19.46
CA PHE A 214 12.94 34.00 -18.47
C PHE A 214 12.39 33.39 -17.19
N ASP A 215 11.65 32.29 -17.32
CA ASP A 215 11.22 31.44 -16.21
C ASP A 215 11.82 30.05 -16.43
N GLN A 216 12.15 29.33 -15.36
CA GLN A 216 12.72 27.96 -15.43
C GLN A 216 11.75 26.89 -14.92
N THR A 217 10.64 27.31 -14.32
CA THR A 217 9.59 26.47 -13.75
C THR A 217 8.22 27.12 -13.95
N PHE A 218 7.15 26.34 -13.81
CA PHE A 218 5.80 26.87 -13.71
C PHE A 218 5.52 27.28 -12.26
N SER A 219 4.98 28.48 -12.03
CA SER A 219 4.76 28.99 -10.66
C SER A 219 3.58 28.33 -9.94
N ASN A 220 2.54 27.95 -10.67
CA ASN A 220 1.27 27.44 -10.13
C ASN A 220 0.85 26.09 -10.71
N ASN A 221 1.78 25.40 -11.36
CA ASN A 221 1.52 24.13 -12.04
C ASN A 221 2.76 23.24 -12.00
N THR A 222 2.59 21.97 -12.29
CA THR A 222 3.67 21.01 -12.51
C THR A 222 3.92 20.84 -14.00
N SER A 223 5.12 20.39 -14.36
CA SER A 223 5.45 20.10 -15.77
C SER A 223 4.74 18.87 -16.33
N TRP A 224 4.30 17.96 -15.46
CA TRP A 224 3.50 16.79 -15.83
C TRP A 224 2.22 16.73 -15.00
N ARG A 225 1.16 16.26 -15.65
CA ARG A 225 -0.12 15.92 -15.05
C ARG A 225 -0.42 14.48 -15.44
N PHE A 226 -0.93 13.71 -14.49
CA PHE A 226 -1.19 12.29 -14.67
C PHE A 226 -2.67 12.02 -14.51
N VAL A 227 -3.19 11.12 -15.34
CA VAL A 227 -4.59 10.72 -15.32
C VAL A 227 -4.60 9.19 -15.46
N PRO A 228 -5.33 8.44 -14.63
CA PRO A 228 -5.49 7.01 -14.80
C PRO A 228 -6.01 6.68 -16.20
N GLU A 229 -5.43 5.69 -16.88
CA GLU A 229 -5.85 5.26 -18.22
C GLU A 229 -7.33 4.88 -18.27
N SER A 230 -7.85 4.30 -17.19
CA SER A 230 -9.24 3.89 -17.05
C SER A 230 -10.22 5.07 -16.89
N TYR A 231 -9.74 6.32 -16.74
CA TYR A 231 -10.61 7.47 -16.58
C TYR A 231 -11.11 7.99 -17.94
N GLU A 232 -12.41 7.86 -18.17
CA GLU A 232 -13.07 8.45 -19.32
C GLU A 232 -13.56 9.87 -19.02
N PHE A 233 -13.06 10.86 -19.76
CA PHE A 233 -13.52 12.24 -19.64
C PHE A 233 -14.99 12.36 -20.08
N PRO A 234 -15.93 12.76 -19.19
CA PRO A 234 -17.34 12.86 -19.55
C PRO A 234 -17.62 13.88 -20.66
N ASN A 235 -16.78 14.91 -20.74
CA ASN A 235 -16.76 15.86 -21.84
C ASN A 235 -15.32 16.04 -22.34
N PRO A 236 -14.91 15.34 -23.41
CA PRO A 236 -13.56 15.45 -23.96
C PRO A 236 -13.17 16.86 -24.44
N LYS A 237 -14.14 17.74 -24.70
CA LYS A 237 -13.91 19.14 -25.09
C LYS A 237 -13.80 20.10 -23.91
N ASN A 238 -14.16 19.64 -22.71
CA ASN A 238 -14.01 20.38 -21.46
C ASN A 238 -13.60 19.40 -20.35
N PRO A 239 -12.30 19.11 -20.20
CA PRO A 239 -11.81 18.16 -19.21
C PRO A 239 -12.11 18.57 -17.77
N TRP A 240 -12.43 19.85 -17.52
CA TRP A 240 -12.79 20.37 -16.20
C TRP A 240 -14.30 20.40 -15.96
N ALA A 241 -15.12 19.82 -16.85
CA ALA A 241 -16.56 19.64 -16.60
C ALA A 241 -16.82 18.79 -15.35
N THR A 242 -15.91 17.86 -15.06
CA THR A 242 -15.80 17.13 -13.80
C THR A 242 -14.34 17.17 -13.36
N GLU A 243 -14.10 17.02 -12.06
CA GLU A 243 -12.74 16.82 -11.56
C GLU A 243 -12.25 15.44 -12.00
N PHE A 244 -11.09 15.39 -12.64
CA PHE A 244 -10.44 14.14 -13.02
C PHE A 244 -9.45 13.71 -11.92
N PRO A 245 -9.31 12.40 -11.67
CA PRO A 245 -8.37 11.91 -10.68
C PRO A 245 -6.93 12.03 -11.19
N GLU A 246 -6.03 12.43 -10.31
CA GLU A 246 -4.58 12.41 -10.55
C GLU A 246 -3.87 11.29 -9.77
N ALA A 247 -4.65 10.49 -9.05
CA ALA A 247 -4.22 9.30 -8.34
C ALA A 247 -5.07 8.11 -8.80
N LEU A 248 -4.52 6.89 -8.73
CA LEU A 248 -5.27 5.66 -8.90
C LEU A 248 -5.48 5.01 -7.53
N ASN A 249 -6.74 4.75 -7.17
CA ASN A 249 -7.09 4.04 -5.95
C ASN A 249 -7.38 2.57 -6.28
N ILE A 250 -6.74 1.67 -5.55
CA ILE A 250 -6.96 0.22 -5.60
C ILE A 250 -7.59 -0.15 -4.26
N ASN A 251 -8.83 -0.63 -4.29
CA ASN A 251 -9.53 -1.02 -3.07
C ASN A 251 -9.47 -2.53 -2.88
N ASP A 252 -9.34 -2.98 -1.64
CA ASP A 252 -9.34 -4.40 -1.26
C ASP A 252 -8.41 -5.26 -2.14
N LEU A 253 -7.12 -4.94 -2.20
CA LEU A 253 -6.15 -5.63 -3.08
C LEU A 253 -6.22 -7.16 -2.89
N ALA A 254 -6.69 -7.90 -3.90
CA ALA A 254 -6.98 -9.33 -3.76
C ALA A 254 -5.90 -10.24 -4.39
N THR A 255 -5.23 -9.77 -5.44
CA THR A 255 -4.20 -10.50 -6.21
C THR A 255 -3.25 -9.50 -6.86
N ASP A 256 -2.24 -10.00 -7.59
CA ASP A 256 -1.40 -9.18 -8.48
C ASP A 256 -2.27 -8.30 -9.39
N THR A 257 -1.85 -7.04 -9.58
CA THR A 257 -2.57 -6.03 -10.36
C THR A 257 -1.62 -5.02 -10.96
#